data_AF-A0A5C8J3F2-F1
#
_entry.id   AF-A0A5C8J3F2-F1
#
_cell.length_a   1.000
_cell.length_b   1.000
_cell.length_c   1.000
_cell.angle_alpha   90.00
_cell.angle_beta   90.00
_cell.angle_gamma   90.00
#
_symmetry.space_group_name_H-M   'P 1'
#
loop_
_entity.id
_entity.type
_entity.pdbx_description
1 polymer ?
#
loop_
_entity_poly.entity_id
_entity_poly.type
_entity_poly.pdbx_seq_one_letter_code
_entity_poly.pdbx_strand_id
1 'polypeptide(L)'
;MNSFGGDKMHGSIFVFLKRFVESTHNYNTWVYILEKEGMQERHTAPYQMNEVYPIEELFTIMSAAARKTGVPHHAFQERLGKFLVPDLLLVFKRFVDPS
;
A
#
# COMPACT_ATOMS: atom_id res chain seq x y z
N MET A 1 0.12 17.68 -15.66
CA MET A 1 0.86 16.98 -14.59
C MET A 1 0.34 17.52 -13.28
N ASN A 2 -0.51 16.78 -12.57
CA ASN A 2 -0.98 17.21 -11.25
C ASN A 2 0.15 16.95 -10.25
N SER A 3 0.58 17.99 -9.54
CA SER A 3 1.62 17.90 -8.52
C SER A 3 1.01 17.27 -7.26
N PHE A 4 1.42 16.06 -6.91
CA PHE A 4 1.01 15.35 -5.69
C PHE A 4 1.80 15.77 -4.44
N GLY A 5 2.65 16.80 -4.54
CA GLY A 5 3.67 17.16 -3.53
C GLY A 5 3.16 17.64 -2.16
N GLY A 6 1.86 17.56 -1.89
CA GLY A 6 1.28 17.88 -0.58
C GLY A 6 0.22 16.90 -0.08
N ASP A 7 -0.23 15.96 -0.93
CA ASP A 7 -1.31 15.05 -0.57
C ASP A 7 -0.80 13.97 0.38
N LYS A 8 -1.56 13.71 1.44
CA LYS A 8 -1.24 12.71 2.45
C LYS A 8 -2.28 11.60 2.44
N MET A 9 -1.82 10.39 2.71
CA MET A 9 -2.65 9.20 2.86
C MET A 9 -2.54 8.66 4.28
N HIS A 10 -3.66 8.17 4.80
CA HIS A 10 -3.70 7.53 6.10
C HIS A 10 -2.82 6.27 6.12
N GLY A 11 -2.04 6.11 7.19
CA GLY A 11 -1.04 5.07 7.33
C GLY A 11 -1.60 3.65 7.25
N SER A 12 -2.89 3.47 7.54
CA SER A 12 -3.55 2.18 7.34
C SER A 12 -3.43 1.65 5.92
N ILE A 13 -3.47 2.51 4.90
CA ILE A 13 -3.32 2.10 3.50
C ILE A 13 -1.91 1.55 3.23
N PHE A 14 -0.88 2.15 3.83
CA PHE A 14 0.49 1.64 3.74
C PHE A 14 0.65 0.31 4.47
N VAL A 15 0.05 0.16 5.66
CA VAL A 15 0.08 -1.10 6.41
C VAL A 15 -0.63 -2.22 5.64
N PHE A 16 -1.76 -1.92 4.98
CA PHE A 16 -2.42 -2.88 4.12
C PHE A 16 -1.59 -3.22 2.87
N LEU A 17 -0.96 -2.22 2.24
CA LEU A 17 -0.08 -2.45 1.10
C LEU A 17 1.09 -3.37 1.49
N LYS A 18 1.70 -3.16 2.67
CA LYS A 18 2.72 -4.05 3.22
C LYS A 18 2.20 -5.47 3.36
N ARG A 19 1.05 -5.67 4.03
CA ARG A 19 0.42 -6.99 4.19
C ARG A 19 0.11 -7.65 2.84
N PHE A 20 -0.37 -6.90 1.87
CA PHE A 20 -0.63 -7.40 0.52
C PHE A 20 0.65 -7.88 -0.17
N VAL A 21 1.72 -7.07 -0.13
CA VAL A 21 3.03 -7.43 -0.70
C VAL A 21 3.61 -8.67 -0.01
N GLU A 22 3.57 -8.73 1.32
CA GLU A 22 4.12 -9.83 2.12
C GLU A 22 3.27 -11.11 2.05
N SER A 23 1.95 -11.02 1.83
CA SER A 23 1.09 -12.20 1.68
C SER A 23 1.19 -12.85 0.30
N THR A 24 1.57 -12.06 -0.72
CA THR A 24 1.73 -12.53 -2.09
C THR A 24 3.16 -13.01 -2.40
N HIS A 25 4.13 -12.70 -1.53
CA HIS A 25 5.56 -12.98 -1.73
C HIS A 25 6.24 -13.45 -0.45
N ASN A 26 7.56 -13.63 -0.50
CA ASN A 26 8.34 -13.81 0.71
C ASN A 26 8.40 -12.51 1.53
N TYR A 27 8.54 -12.66 2.85
CA TYR A 27 8.64 -11.56 3.83
C TYR A 27 9.68 -10.48 3.44
N ASN A 28 10.71 -10.86 2.69
CA ASN A 28 11.79 -9.96 2.28
C ASN A 28 11.43 -9.03 1.12
N THR A 29 10.29 -9.23 0.43
CA THR A 29 9.92 -8.41 -0.74
C THR A 29 9.63 -6.96 -0.36
N TRP A 30 8.98 -6.72 0.78
CA TRP A 30 8.70 -5.37 1.28
C TRP A 30 10.00 -4.59 1.56
N VAL A 31 10.90 -5.20 2.33
CA VAL A 31 12.22 -4.64 2.67
C VAL A 31 13.01 -4.34 1.40
N TYR A 32 13.08 -5.29 0.46
CA TYR A 32 13.76 -5.11 -0.81
C TYR A 32 13.22 -3.90 -1.60
N ILE A 33 11.89 -3.70 -1.63
CA ILE A 33 11.29 -2.55 -2.32
C ILE A 33 11.71 -1.24 -1.65
N LEU A 34 11.60 -1.15 -0.32
CA LEU A 34 11.98 0.06 0.41
C LEU A 34 13.44 0.44 0.18
N GLU A 35 14.37 -0.52 0.25
CA GLU A 35 15.79 -0.26 -0.03
C GLU A 35 16.04 0.20 -1.46
N LYS A 36 15.36 -0.41 -2.44
CA LYS A 36 15.57 -0.08 -3.86
C LYS A 36 15.02 1.28 -4.25
N GLU A 37 13.96 1.73 -3.60
CA GLU A 37 13.34 3.03 -3.85
C GLU A 37 13.86 4.12 -2.90
N GLY A 38 14.89 3.84 -2.09
CA GLY A 38 15.56 4.82 -1.23
C GLY A 38 14.80 5.18 0.05
N MET A 39 13.88 4.31 0.49
CA MET A 39 13.00 4.48 1.66
C MET A 39 13.41 3.62 2.85
N GLN A 40 14.70 3.32 2.99
CA GLN A 40 15.26 2.45 4.04
C GLN A 40 14.98 2.93 5.47
N GLU A 41 14.72 4.22 5.68
CA GLU A 41 14.31 4.78 6.97
C GLU A 41 12.99 4.19 7.49
N ARG A 42 12.15 3.66 6.60
CA ARG A 42 10.93 2.94 6.96
C ARG A 42 11.19 1.61 7.68
N HIS A 43 12.45 1.16 7.77
CA HIS A 43 12.84 0.02 8.60
C HIS A 43 12.85 0.36 10.09
N THR A 44 13.33 1.56 10.45
CA THR A 44 13.40 2.03 11.84
C THR A 44 12.15 2.83 12.24
N ALA A 45 11.49 3.46 11.26
CA ALA A 45 10.23 4.19 11.42
C ALA A 45 9.14 3.61 10.49
N PRO A 46 8.61 2.41 10.78
CA PRO A 46 7.60 1.77 9.95
C PRO A 46 6.28 2.54 9.96
N TYR A 47 5.51 2.44 8.88
CA TYR A 47 4.19 3.06 8.77
C TYR A 47 3.25 2.61 9.90
N GLN A 48 2.59 3.58 10.52
CA GLN A 48 1.67 3.38 11.65
C GLN A 48 0.21 3.61 11.23
N MET A 49 -0.70 2.86 11.85
CA MET A 49 -2.14 2.93 11.53
C MET A 49 -2.78 4.29 11.85
N ASN A 50 -2.20 5.10 12.73
CA ASN A 50 -2.77 6.35 13.24
C ASN A 50 -2.04 7.62 12.74
N GLU A 51 -1.17 7.47 11.74
CA GLU A 51 -0.42 8.58 11.16
C GLU A 51 -0.81 8.81 9.69
N VAL A 52 -0.27 9.87 9.09
CA VAL A 52 -0.45 10.19 7.67
C VAL A 52 0.91 10.40 6.99
N TYR A 53 1.04 9.93 5.76
CA TYR A 53 2.31 9.95 5.01
C TYR A 53 2.11 10.51 3.60
N PRO A 54 3.15 11.04 2.95
CA PRO A 54 3.06 11.53 1.58
C PRO A 54 2.51 10.46 0.61
N ILE A 55 1.52 10.82 -0.20
CA ILE A 55 0.91 9.88 -1.15
C ILE A 55 1.92 9.40 -2.21
N GLU A 56 2.95 10.19 -2.48
CA GLU A 56 4.04 9.87 -3.40
C GLU A 56 4.80 8.60 -2.98
N GLU A 57 4.97 8.38 -1.67
CA GLU A 57 5.57 7.14 -1.16
C GLU A 57 4.69 5.93 -1.53
N LEU A 58 3.37 6.07 -1.40
CA LEU A 58 2.43 4.99 -1.73
C LEU A 58 2.52 4.61 -3.21
N PHE A 59 2.48 5.60 -4.11
CA PHE A 59 2.57 5.35 -5.55
C PHE A 59 3.92 4.76 -5.96
N THR A 60 5.00 5.21 -5.34
CA THR A 60 6.35 4.66 -5.55
C THR A 60 6.39 3.19 -5.17
N ILE A 61 5.94 2.84 -3.96
CA ILE A 61 5.93 1.45 -3.47
C ILE A 61 5.02 0.57 -4.34
N MET A 62 3.81 1.02 -4.67
CA MET A 62 2.89 0.27 -5.54
C MET A 62 3.48 0.03 -6.93
N SER A 63 4.16 1.03 -7.50
CA SER A 63 4.81 0.90 -8.81
C SER A 63 5.96 -0.10 -8.77
N ALA A 64 6.80 -0.04 -7.72
CA ALA A 64 7.89 -0.97 -7.51
C ALA A 64 7.40 -2.42 -7.31
N ALA A 65 6.34 -2.60 -6.50
CA ALA A 65 5.71 -3.89 -6.29
C ALA A 65 5.12 -4.46 -7.59
N ALA A 66 4.38 -3.65 -8.37
CA ALA A 66 3.84 -4.06 -9.67
C ALA A 66 4.96 -4.53 -10.63
N ARG A 67 6.07 -3.78 -10.73
CA ARG A 67 7.25 -4.20 -11.51
C ARG A 67 7.83 -5.51 -11.03
N LYS A 68 8.01 -5.68 -9.72
CA LYS A 68 8.59 -6.89 -9.11
C LYS A 68 7.75 -8.13 -9.37
N THR A 69 6.43 -7.96 -9.38
CA THR A 69 5.44 -9.03 -9.62
C THR A 69 5.20 -9.31 -11.11
N GLY A 70 5.74 -8.48 -12.01
CA GLY A 70 5.53 -8.62 -13.45
C GLY A 70 4.11 -8.34 -13.91
N VAL A 71 3.30 -7.61 -13.11
CA VAL A 71 1.92 -7.27 -13.46
C VAL A 71 1.77 -5.79 -13.81
N PRO A 72 0.82 -5.43 -14.68
CA PRO A 72 0.51 -4.02 -14.93
C PRO A 72 0.11 -3.28 -13.64
N HIS A 73 0.51 -2.01 -13.51
CA HIS A 73 0.23 -1.21 -12.32
C HIS A 73 -1.26 -1.14 -11.96
N HIS A 74 -2.14 -0.95 -12.95
CA HIS A 74 -3.59 -0.94 -12.73
C HIS A 74 -4.12 -2.27 -12.18
N ALA A 75 -3.59 -3.41 -12.67
CA ALA A 75 -3.98 -4.73 -12.21
C ALA A 75 -3.47 -4.99 -10.78
N PHE A 76 -2.29 -4.48 -10.42
CA PHE A 76 -1.80 -4.51 -9.05
C PHE A 76 -2.72 -3.72 -8.11
N GLN A 77 -3.11 -2.50 -8.49
CA GLN A 77 -4.03 -1.67 -7.72
C GLN A 77 -5.40 -2.34 -7.54
N GLU A 78 -5.94 -2.95 -8.59
CA GLU A 78 -7.21 -3.68 -8.51
C GLU A 78 -7.11 -4.88 -7.55
N ARG A 79 -6.01 -5.63 -7.60
CA ARG A 79 -5.77 -6.76 -6.69
C ARG A 79 -5.62 -6.30 -5.23
N LEU A 80 -4.90 -5.20 -5.00
CA LEU A 80 -4.82 -4.58 -3.68
C LEU A 80 -6.21 -4.17 -3.18
N GLY A 81 -7.01 -3.50 -4.02
CA GLY A 81 -8.38 -3.13 -3.70
C GLY A 81 -9.24 -4.33 -3.28
N LYS A 82 -9.19 -5.42 -4.06
CA LYS A 82 -9.90 -6.67 -3.72
C LYS A 82 -9.40 -7.29 -2.42
N PHE A 83 -8.10 -7.24 -2.15
CA PHE A 83 -7.50 -7.73 -0.91
C PHE A 83 -7.98 -6.95 0.33
N LEU A 84 -8.25 -5.64 0.19
CA LEU A 84 -8.74 -4.79 1.27
C LEU A 84 -10.20 -5.07 1.67
N VAL A 85 -11.02 -5.54 0.73
CA VAL A 85 -12.49 -5.63 0.91
C VAL A 85 -12.90 -6.38 2.19
N PRO A 86 -12.37 -7.57 2.51
CA PRO A 86 -12.79 -8.29 3.71
C PRO A 86 -12.51 -7.50 5.00
N ASP A 87 -11.34 -6.88 5.11
CA ASP A 87 -10.94 -6.08 6.27
C ASP A 87 -11.81 -4.81 6.39
N LEU A 88 -12.12 -4.16 5.27
CA LEU A 88 -13.00 -3.00 5.24
C LEU A 88 -14.44 -3.36 5.61
N LEU A 89 -14.96 -4.47 5.11
CA LEU A 89 -16.31 -4.92 5.47
C LEU A 89 -16.39 -5.30 6.96
N LEU A 90 -15.35 -5.85 7.56
CA LEU A 90 -15.36 -6.16 9.00
C LEU A 90 -15.61 -4.90 9.86
N VAL A 91 -15.03 -3.76 9.46
CA VAL A 91 -15.12 -2.50 10.22
C VAL A 91 -16.33 -1.66 9.80
N PHE A 92 -16.59 -1.58 8.50
CA PHE A 92 -17.48 -0.59 7.90
C PHE A 92 -18.77 -1.20 7.33
N LYS A 93 -19.03 -2.50 7.45
CA LYS A 93 -20.26 -3.14 6.94
C LYS A 93 -21.54 -2.41 7.35
N ARG A 94 -21.58 -1.80 8.54
CA ARG A 94 -22.74 -1.01 9.00
C ARG A 94 -23.07 0.21 8.12
N PHE A 95 -22.14 0.66 7.28
CA PHE A 95 -22.26 1.80 6.39
C PHE A 95 -22.44 1.39 4.92
N VAL A 96 -22.49 0.09 4.62
CA VAL A 96 -22.69 -0.43 3.27
C VAL A 96 -24.16 -0.78 3.10
N ASP A 97 -24.81 -0.21 2.09
CA ASP A 97 -26.12 -0.64 1.63
C ASP A 97 -25.93 -1.73 0.56
N PRO A 98 -26.30 -2.99 0.81
CA PRO A 98 -26.16 -4.08 -0.14
C PRO A 98 -27.34 -4.21 -1.12
N SER A 99 -28.34 -3.32 -1.00
CA SER A 99 -29.63 -3.36 -1.72
C SER A 99 -29.55 -2.86 -3.16
#